data_AF-A0A3M4AXU9-F1
#
_entry.id   AF-A0A3M4AXU9-F1
#
_cell.length_a   1.000
_cell.length_b   1.000
_cell.length_c   1.000
_cell.angle_alpha   90.00
_cell.angle_beta   90.00
_cell.angle_gamma   90.00
#
_symmetry.space_group_name_H-M   'P 1'
#
loop_
_entity.id
_entity.type
_entity.pdbx_description
1 polymer ?
#
loop_
_entity_poly.entity_id
_entity_poly.type
_entity_poly.pdbx_seq_one_letter_code
_entity_poly.pdbx_strand_id
1 'polypeptide(L)'
;MGLNVAILLGVTDYIDAHNQLPACKNDIEVMAEVLEATRKFNDIFVVPSENGQALKALLAEHIAKFKGQEIDELFFYFTGHGDFRNDEFRFLLRDYSIARPAQTSLSNDELDNFLRSLSPKVVIKVVDACHSGMPYIKDGGSFAEYMKAATEATFDKCYFLFSSQSDQASWASRNISDFTKILAESVAESAVDSIRYKDILDYISDAFIADPKQRPMFVVQGDFTEVFGVFAKHDRESLKARLGAVNKGSVVKDSGRTKSLAELIKEASKEYVTMETALKALSDLKSNLENVSVPNSSSEIFEMTTNFYDEFKVLPNKSTLGKWLTKSEGEYFASPEYDTETYEVDSPMSRAFGGIMGANHEKITRTRKVISGVQTSMADLPFLACRIIFTPKYPNITQYSAWLTYFISKKDIQLFYCFVDYKEINWGKYRMSEISEWSTFNTSLTTFDGGKTVSETFLNAFENFVSTNLAVKLGVNLEAPKPDEAPKPITKPKTTQAKPQ
;
A
#
# COMPACT_ATOMS: atom_id res chain seq x y z
N MET A 1 13.71 -35.78 15.84
CA MET A 1 12.85 -34.58 15.88
C MET A 1 13.55 -33.57 15.01
N GLY A 2 12.83 -32.98 14.08
CA GLY A 2 13.35 -31.89 13.27
C GLY A 2 13.55 -30.64 14.13
N LEU A 3 14.21 -29.65 13.55
CA LEU A 3 14.45 -28.37 14.21
C LEU A 3 13.27 -27.43 14.03
N ASN A 4 13.01 -26.61 15.05
CA ASN A 4 12.15 -25.45 14.94
C ASN A 4 13.01 -24.19 14.91
N VAL A 5 12.86 -23.37 13.88
CA VAL A 5 13.68 -22.17 13.68
C VAL A 5 12.79 -20.95 13.59
N ALA A 6 13.15 -19.87 14.29
CA ALA A 6 12.47 -18.59 14.20
C ALA A 6 13.39 -17.49 13.67
N ILE A 7 12.87 -16.63 12.80
CA ILE A 7 13.55 -15.44 12.27
C ILE A 7 12.66 -14.24 12.54
N LEU A 8 13.18 -13.25 13.26
CA LEU A 8 12.48 -12.01 13.62
C LEU A 8 13.20 -10.83 13.00
N LEU A 9 12.53 -10.10 12.12
CA LEU A 9 13.08 -8.98 11.39
C LEU A 9 12.28 -7.72 11.69
N GLY A 10 12.90 -6.76 12.37
CA GLY A 10 12.30 -5.46 12.66
C GLY A 10 13.15 -4.33 12.12
N VAL A 11 12.54 -3.41 11.38
CA VAL A 11 13.23 -2.23 10.87
C VAL A 11 12.74 -1.00 11.63
N THR A 12 13.59 -0.46 12.49
CA THR A 12 13.20 0.60 13.45
C THR A 12 13.76 1.98 13.09
N ASP A 13 14.92 2.01 12.45
CA ASP A 13 15.77 3.18 12.29
C ASP A 13 16.03 3.49 10.81
N TYR A 14 14.96 3.61 10.04
CA TYR A 14 15.01 4.04 8.64
C TYR A 14 15.88 5.30 8.48
N ILE A 15 16.71 5.32 7.43
CA ILE A 15 17.59 6.46 7.10
C ILE A 15 16.75 7.73 6.88
N ASP A 16 15.59 7.57 6.24
CA ASP A 16 14.60 8.63 6.16
C ASP A 16 13.92 8.83 7.52
N ALA A 17 14.16 9.99 8.12
CA ALA A 17 13.62 10.35 9.43
C ALA A 17 12.09 10.35 9.47
N HIS A 18 11.42 10.54 8.33
CA HIS A 18 9.95 10.50 8.24
C HIS A 18 9.37 9.09 8.36
N ASN A 19 10.21 8.06 8.16
CA ASN A 19 9.79 6.66 8.16
C ASN A 19 10.15 5.92 9.46
N GLN A 20 10.66 6.61 10.49
CA GLN A 20 11.04 5.94 11.74
C GLN A 20 9.86 5.27 12.45
N LEU A 21 10.05 4.02 12.87
CA LEU A 21 9.06 3.21 13.58
C LEU A 21 9.64 2.68 14.89
N PRO A 22 9.69 3.50 15.96
CA PRO A 22 10.28 3.09 17.23
C PRO A 22 9.51 1.94 17.91
N ALA A 23 8.22 1.77 17.60
CA ALA A 23 7.39 0.67 18.11
C ALA A 23 7.91 -0.71 17.68
N CYS A 24 8.45 -0.82 16.46
CA CYS A 24 8.99 -2.07 15.90
C CYS A 24 10.07 -2.72 16.78
N LYS A 25 10.77 -1.92 17.59
CA LYS A 25 11.76 -2.44 18.54
C LYS A 25 11.08 -3.27 19.63
N ASN A 26 10.04 -2.72 20.24
CA ASN A 26 9.29 -3.41 21.29
C ASN A 26 8.49 -4.56 20.71
N ASP A 27 8.01 -4.45 19.46
CA ASP A 27 7.37 -5.56 18.76
C ASP A 27 8.30 -6.77 18.66
N ILE A 28 9.55 -6.57 18.22
CA ILE A 28 10.57 -7.63 18.16
C ILE A 28 10.88 -8.20 19.54
N GLU A 29 11.08 -7.34 20.54
CA GLU A 29 11.39 -7.80 21.91
C GLU A 29 10.23 -8.62 22.51
N VAL A 30 8.99 -8.19 22.33
CA VAL A 30 7.81 -8.92 22.82
C VAL A 30 7.65 -10.24 22.07
N MET A 31 7.81 -10.25 20.74
CA MET A 31 7.71 -11.50 19.97
C MET A 31 8.83 -12.48 20.31
N ALA A 32 10.05 -12.01 20.55
CA ALA A 32 11.14 -12.86 21.03
C ALA A 32 10.76 -13.52 22.36
N GLU A 33 10.26 -12.76 23.34
CA GLU A 33 9.81 -13.30 24.63
C GLU A 33 8.67 -14.32 24.48
N VAL A 34 7.69 -14.05 23.60
CA VAL A 34 6.61 -14.99 23.31
C VAL A 34 7.16 -16.30 22.74
N LEU A 35 8.08 -16.23 21.77
CA LEU A 35 8.65 -17.42 21.14
C LEU A 35 9.58 -18.19 22.09
N GLU A 36 10.38 -17.50 22.91
CA GLU A 36 11.20 -18.11 23.95
C GLU A 36 10.34 -18.87 24.97
N ALA A 37 9.21 -18.30 25.38
CA ALA A 37 8.28 -18.92 26.32
C ALA A 37 7.66 -20.23 25.80
N THR A 38 7.59 -20.42 24.47
CA THR A 38 7.18 -21.71 23.89
C THR A 38 8.15 -22.84 24.21
N ARG A 39 9.44 -22.51 24.43
CA ARG A 39 10.57 -23.45 24.60
C ARG A 39 10.71 -24.48 23.48
N LYS A 40 10.07 -24.26 22.32
CA LYS A 40 10.06 -25.22 21.20
C LYS A 40 11.10 -24.90 20.12
N PHE A 41 11.51 -23.63 19.99
CA PHE A 41 12.46 -23.18 18.98
C PHE A 41 13.89 -23.51 19.39
N ASN A 42 14.63 -24.15 18.48
CA ASN A 42 16.04 -24.47 18.64
C ASN A 42 16.93 -23.26 18.35
N ASP A 43 16.48 -22.36 17.50
CA ASP A 43 17.16 -21.11 17.15
C ASP A 43 16.13 -20.00 16.96
N ILE A 44 16.39 -18.83 17.55
CA ILE A 44 15.60 -17.61 17.42
C ILE A 44 16.56 -16.52 16.96
N PHE A 45 16.52 -16.21 15.67
CA PHE A 45 17.38 -15.22 15.05
C PHE A 45 16.70 -13.86 14.95
N VAL A 46 17.08 -12.95 15.83
CA VAL A 46 16.71 -11.54 15.73
C VAL A 46 17.67 -10.85 14.75
N VAL A 47 17.16 -10.52 13.56
CA VAL A 47 17.92 -9.88 12.50
C VAL A 47 18.19 -8.42 12.90
N PRO A 48 19.45 -7.95 12.89
CA PRO A 48 19.73 -6.54 13.15
C PRO A 48 19.15 -5.66 12.04
N SER A 49 18.67 -4.47 12.41
CA SER A 49 18.21 -3.47 11.45
C SER A 49 19.42 -2.93 10.66
N GLU A 50 19.51 -3.34 9.40
CA GLU A 50 20.65 -3.08 8.52
C GLU A 50 20.19 -2.62 7.12
N ASN A 51 21.11 -2.04 6.36
CA ASN A 51 20.84 -1.65 4.97
C ASN A 51 20.60 -2.88 4.08
N GLY A 52 19.85 -2.70 3.00
CA GLY A 52 19.23 -3.81 2.28
C GLY A 52 20.17 -4.90 1.80
N GLN A 53 21.34 -4.55 1.26
CA GLN A 53 22.34 -5.54 0.84
C GLN A 53 22.93 -6.33 2.02
N ALA A 54 23.27 -5.64 3.11
CA ALA A 54 23.87 -6.28 4.28
C ALA A 54 22.86 -7.20 4.98
N LEU A 55 21.62 -6.72 5.14
CA LEU A 55 20.54 -7.49 5.74
C LEU A 55 20.22 -8.76 4.95
N LYS A 56 20.13 -8.66 3.61
CA LYS A 56 19.90 -9.83 2.75
C LYS A 56 21.04 -10.85 2.84
N ALA A 57 22.29 -10.38 2.92
CA ALA A 57 23.45 -11.25 3.10
C ALA A 57 23.40 -11.98 4.46
N LEU A 58 23.05 -11.28 5.54
CA LEU A 58 22.89 -11.86 6.87
C LEU A 58 21.79 -12.93 6.91
N LEU A 59 20.63 -12.64 6.29
CA LEU A 59 19.55 -13.61 6.16
C LEU A 59 20.01 -14.87 5.39
N ALA A 60 20.66 -14.67 4.24
CA ALA A 60 21.14 -15.78 3.42
C ALA A 60 22.18 -16.65 4.15
N GLU A 61 23.11 -16.02 4.87
CA GLU A 61 24.12 -16.71 5.68
C GLU A 61 23.47 -17.49 6.81
N HIS A 62 22.50 -16.90 7.51
CA HIS A 62 21.80 -17.55 8.60
C HIS A 62 21.01 -18.78 8.11
N ILE A 63 20.23 -18.63 7.03
CA ILE A 63 19.48 -19.73 6.40
C ILE A 63 20.41 -20.86 5.95
N ALA A 64 21.58 -20.53 5.42
CA ALA A 64 22.54 -21.54 4.95
C ALA A 64 22.96 -22.53 6.05
N LYS A 65 22.92 -22.15 7.33
CA LYS A 65 23.25 -23.03 8.47
C LYS A 65 22.31 -24.22 8.60
N PHE A 66 21.07 -24.09 8.14
CA PHE A 66 20.01 -25.09 8.29
C PHE A 66 19.78 -25.93 7.03
N LYS A 67 20.48 -25.63 5.91
CA LYS A 67 20.33 -26.40 4.67
C LYS A 67 20.68 -27.87 4.88
N GLY A 68 19.79 -28.74 4.41
CA GLY A 68 19.94 -30.20 4.53
C GLY A 68 19.57 -30.77 5.90
N GLN A 69 19.09 -29.94 6.84
CA GLN A 69 18.54 -30.37 8.11
C GLN A 69 17.02 -30.55 8.00
N GLU A 70 16.45 -31.46 8.79
CA GLU A 70 14.99 -31.63 8.88
C GLU A 70 14.41 -30.48 9.72
N ILE A 71 13.57 -29.64 9.11
CA ILE A 71 12.91 -28.52 9.79
C ILE A 71 11.44 -28.90 10.03
N ASP A 72 11.05 -29.02 11.30
CA ASP A 72 9.67 -29.30 11.70
C ASP A 72 8.82 -28.03 11.59
N GLU A 73 9.32 -26.89 12.06
CA GLU A 73 8.63 -25.61 11.99
C GLU A 73 9.60 -24.46 11.66
N LEU A 74 9.19 -23.60 10.73
CA LEU A 74 9.86 -22.34 10.45
C LEU A 74 8.91 -21.19 10.78
N PHE A 75 9.30 -20.31 11.69
CA PHE A 75 8.55 -19.10 12.05
C PHE A 75 9.27 -17.86 11.56
N PHE A 76 8.63 -17.05 10.72
CA PHE A 76 9.14 -15.75 10.30
C PHE A 76 8.22 -14.66 10.82
N TYR A 77 8.82 -13.62 11.42
CA TYR A 77 8.11 -12.43 11.89
C TYR A 77 8.76 -11.19 11.31
N PHE A 78 7.96 -10.31 10.71
CA PHE A 78 8.38 -9.01 10.23
C PHE A 78 7.60 -7.90 10.91
N THR A 79 8.28 -6.81 11.26
CA THR A 79 7.65 -5.54 11.61
C THR A 79 8.39 -4.35 10.99
N GLY A 80 7.63 -3.46 10.35
CA GLY A 80 8.17 -2.29 9.66
C GLY A 80 7.24 -1.78 8.56
N HIS A 81 7.79 -1.02 7.62
CA HIS A 81 7.06 -0.58 6.43
C HIS A 81 7.01 -1.67 5.36
N GLY A 82 5.86 -1.75 4.69
CA GLY A 82 5.63 -2.58 3.52
C GLY A 82 5.15 -1.75 2.33
N ASP A 83 5.42 -2.24 1.13
CA ASP A 83 5.03 -1.62 -0.12
C ASP A 83 4.57 -2.72 -1.08
N PHE A 84 3.48 -2.49 -1.79
CA PHE A 84 2.99 -3.42 -2.81
C PHE A 84 3.05 -2.72 -4.17
N ARG A 85 3.90 -3.21 -5.07
CA ARG A 85 4.11 -2.60 -6.40
C ARG A 85 4.40 -3.68 -7.43
N ASN A 86 3.91 -3.48 -8.66
CA ASN A 86 4.12 -4.40 -9.78
C ASN A 86 3.72 -5.85 -9.45
N ASP A 87 2.56 -6.03 -8.81
CA ASP A 87 2.04 -7.34 -8.40
C ASP A 87 2.92 -8.11 -7.41
N GLU A 88 3.81 -7.43 -6.68
CA GLU A 88 4.72 -8.03 -5.71
C GLU A 88 4.75 -7.23 -4.39
N PHE A 89 4.64 -7.94 -3.27
CA PHE A 89 4.82 -7.35 -1.94
C PHE A 89 6.31 -7.24 -1.58
N ARG A 90 6.69 -6.12 -0.96
CA ARG A 90 8.08 -5.80 -0.56
C ARG A 90 8.14 -5.29 0.88
N PHE A 91 9.03 -5.88 1.65
CA PHE A 91 9.43 -5.44 2.98
C PHE A 91 10.48 -4.33 2.84
N LEU A 92 10.16 -3.12 3.29
CA LEU A 92 11.06 -1.98 3.16
C LEU A 92 12.16 -2.05 4.20
N LEU A 93 13.41 -1.98 3.75
CA LEU A 93 14.59 -2.08 4.61
C LEU A 93 15.10 -0.69 4.99
N ARG A 94 16.09 -0.65 5.88
CA ARG A 94 16.57 0.56 6.55
C ARG A 94 16.93 1.71 5.58
N ASP A 95 17.52 1.38 4.43
CA ASP A 95 17.97 2.33 3.40
C ASP A 95 17.03 2.42 2.19
N TYR A 96 15.75 2.07 2.37
CA TYR A 96 14.76 2.08 1.30
C TYR A 96 14.80 3.36 0.47
N SER A 97 14.85 3.17 -0.85
CA SER A 97 14.82 4.24 -1.83
C SER A 97 13.95 3.84 -3.01
N ILE A 98 13.01 4.71 -3.37
CA ILE A 98 12.14 4.55 -4.55
C ILE A 98 12.95 4.41 -5.84
N ALA A 99 14.17 4.95 -5.90
CA ALA A 99 15.06 4.82 -7.06
C ALA A 99 15.75 3.44 -7.14
N ARG A 100 15.84 2.70 -6.04
CA ARG A 100 16.50 1.38 -5.96
C ARG A 100 15.66 0.37 -5.17
N PRO A 101 14.37 0.17 -5.52
CA PRO A 101 13.45 -0.59 -4.69
C PRO A 101 13.91 -2.04 -4.53
N ALA A 102 14.42 -2.69 -5.58
CA ALA A 102 14.90 -4.07 -5.50
C ALA A 102 16.11 -4.29 -4.58
N GLN A 103 17.01 -3.31 -4.47
CA GLN A 103 18.23 -3.41 -3.65
C GLN A 103 17.97 -3.04 -2.19
N THR A 104 16.98 -2.18 -1.95
CA THR A 104 16.70 -1.55 -0.65
C THR A 104 15.38 -2.02 -0.03
N SER A 105 14.78 -3.07 -0.60
CA SER A 105 13.66 -3.84 -0.04
C SER A 105 13.95 -5.33 -0.18
N LEU A 106 13.36 -6.16 0.68
CA LEU A 106 13.29 -7.62 0.50
C LEU A 106 11.93 -7.92 -0.14
N SER A 107 11.89 -8.67 -1.24
CA SER A 107 10.59 -9.04 -1.80
C SER A 107 9.99 -10.28 -1.15
N ASN A 108 8.67 -10.43 -1.22
CA ASN A 108 7.99 -11.61 -0.71
C ASN A 108 8.48 -12.88 -1.40
N ASP A 109 8.67 -12.84 -2.72
CA ASP A 109 9.18 -13.99 -3.48
C ASP A 109 10.61 -14.35 -3.06
N GLU A 110 11.48 -13.36 -2.84
CA GLU A 110 12.84 -13.59 -2.34
C GLU A 110 12.82 -14.25 -0.95
N LEU A 111 11.97 -13.77 -0.05
CA LEU A 111 11.76 -14.38 1.27
C LEU A 111 11.19 -15.80 1.17
N ASP A 112 10.14 -16.02 0.40
CA ASP A 112 9.51 -17.33 0.29
C ASP A 112 10.47 -18.36 -0.35
N ASN A 113 11.31 -17.94 -1.30
CA ASN A 113 12.40 -18.76 -1.83
C ASN A 113 13.42 -19.16 -0.76
N PHE A 114 13.77 -18.23 0.13
CA PHE A 114 14.63 -18.47 1.28
C PHE A 114 14.02 -19.51 2.23
N LEU A 115 12.77 -19.32 2.64
CA LEU A 115 12.07 -20.23 3.56
C LEU A 115 11.91 -21.63 2.94
N ARG A 116 11.50 -21.69 1.66
CA ARG A 116 11.34 -22.95 0.92
C ARG A 116 12.64 -23.74 0.80
N SER A 117 13.79 -23.07 0.72
CA SER A 117 15.09 -23.74 0.60
C SER A 117 15.42 -24.65 1.79
N LEU A 118 14.70 -24.51 2.91
CA LEU A 118 14.83 -25.35 4.10
C LEU A 118 13.84 -26.52 4.14
N SER A 119 12.87 -26.58 3.22
CA SER A 119 11.82 -27.61 3.15
C SER A 119 11.12 -27.92 4.50
N PRO A 120 10.64 -26.88 5.21
CA PRO A 120 9.98 -27.06 6.51
C PRO A 120 8.64 -27.77 6.39
N LYS A 121 8.27 -28.58 7.40
CA LYS A 121 6.95 -29.22 7.46
C LYS A 121 5.82 -28.22 7.71
N VAL A 122 6.08 -27.19 8.50
CA VAL A 122 5.13 -26.10 8.79
C VAL A 122 5.84 -24.75 8.66
N VAL A 123 5.24 -23.82 7.93
CA VAL A 123 5.73 -22.43 7.83
C VAL A 123 4.73 -21.46 8.42
N ILE A 124 5.22 -20.61 9.32
CA ILE A 124 4.45 -19.53 9.91
C ILE A 124 5.08 -18.23 9.45
N LYS A 125 4.29 -17.34 8.87
CA LYS A 125 4.76 -16.03 8.41
C LYS A 125 3.87 -14.96 9.00
N VAL A 126 4.39 -14.14 9.89
CA VAL A 126 3.67 -13.06 10.53
C VAL A 126 4.24 -11.74 10.03
N VAL A 127 3.41 -10.91 9.42
CA VAL A 127 3.81 -9.64 8.80
C VAL A 127 3.02 -8.52 9.45
N ASP A 128 3.71 -7.75 10.30
CA ASP A 128 3.17 -6.55 10.92
C ASP A 128 3.64 -5.28 10.20
N ALA A 129 2.99 -4.98 9.08
CA ALA A 129 3.37 -3.88 8.20
C ALA A 129 2.18 -3.29 7.46
N CYS A 130 2.20 -1.97 7.23
CA CYS A 130 1.28 -1.31 6.30
C CYS A 130 1.58 -1.71 4.86
N HIS A 131 0.56 -1.72 4.00
CA HIS A 131 0.72 -1.89 2.55
C HIS A 131 0.45 -0.57 1.81
N SER A 132 1.32 0.45 1.95
CA SER A 132 1.12 1.77 1.32
C SER A 132 1.46 1.77 -0.18
N GLY A 133 0.60 1.12 -0.97
CA GLY A 133 0.60 1.12 -2.43
C GLY A 133 -0.46 0.14 -2.95
N MET A 134 -1.58 0.63 -3.46
CA MET A 134 -2.66 -0.21 -3.99
C MET A 134 -2.21 -1.12 -5.14
N PRO A 135 -2.71 -2.35 -5.20
CA PRO A 135 -2.94 -3.04 -6.46
C PRO A 135 -4.46 -3.22 -6.70
N TYR A 136 -5.01 -2.60 -7.74
CA TYR A 136 -6.15 -3.21 -8.42
C TYR A 136 -5.55 -4.22 -9.40
N ILE A 137 -5.56 -5.49 -9.01
CA ILE A 137 -5.09 -6.60 -9.85
C ILE A 137 -5.91 -6.62 -11.14
N LYS A 138 -5.23 -6.55 -12.29
CA LYS A 138 -5.79 -6.58 -13.66
C LYS A 138 -6.70 -7.78 -13.95
N ASP A 139 -6.57 -8.86 -13.18
CA ASP A 139 -7.24 -10.14 -13.42
C ASP A 139 -8.29 -10.52 -12.36
N GLY A 140 -8.69 -9.58 -11.49
CA GLY A 140 -9.82 -9.79 -10.59
C GLY A 140 -9.52 -10.65 -9.35
N GLY A 141 -8.25 -10.92 -9.05
CA GLY A 141 -7.86 -11.54 -7.77
C GLY A 141 -7.56 -10.51 -6.68
N SER A 142 -7.81 -10.84 -5.42
CA SER A 142 -7.42 -10.04 -4.25
C SER A 142 -5.95 -10.27 -3.85
N PHE A 143 -5.34 -9.41 -3.01
CA PHE A 143 -4.03 -9.72 -2.37
C PHE A 143 -4.06 -11.07 -1.65
N ALA A 144 -5.20 -11.41 -1.05
CA ALA A 144 -5.44 -12.72 -0.47
C ALA A 144 -5.33 -13.84 -1.52
N GLU A 145 -5.81 -13.64 -2.75
CA GLU A 145 -5.65 -14.58 -3.86
C GLU A 145 -4.22 -14.63 -4.40
N TYR A 146 -3.51 -13.50 -4.47
CA TYR A 146 -2.07 -13.49 -4.79
C TYR A 146 -1.29 -14.30 -3.75
N MET A 147 -1.47 -14.03 -2.46
CA MET A 147 -0.80 -14.74 -1.39
C MET A 147 -1.21 -16.21 -1.36
N LYS A 148 -2.48 -16.53 -1.61
CA LYS A 148 -2.97 -17.91 -1.71
C LYS A 148 -2.36 -18.64 -2.91
N ALA A 149 -2.35 -18.04 -4.09
CA ALA A 149 -1.71 -18.63 -5.28
C ALA A 149 -0.20 -18.80 -5.11
N ALA A 150 0.48 -17.83 -4.47
CA ALA A 150 1.90 -17.91 -4.15
C ALA A 150 2.22 -18.97 -3.09
N THR A 151 1.23 -19.45 -2.32
CA THR A 151 1.44 -20.40 -1.21
C THR A 151 0.95 -21.82 -1.50
N GLU A 152 -0.17 -21.99 -2.22
CA GLU A 152 -0.81 -23.29 -2.48
C GLU A 152 0.11 -24.28 -3.22
N ALA A 153 1.09 -23.79 -3.98
CA ALA A 153 2.08 -24.62 -4.68
C ALA A 153 3.44 -24.72 -3.97
N THR A 154 3.61 -24.03 -2.83
CA THR A 154 4.95 -23.67 -2.31
C THR A 154 5.26 -24.31 -0.96
N PHE A 155 4.26 -24.53 -0.10
CA PHE A 155 4.44 -25.10 1.24
C PHE A 155 3.39 -26.19 1.51
N ASP A 156 3.77 -27.25 2.22
CA ASP A 156 2.85 -28.34 2.58
C ASP A 156 1.79 -27.86 3.59
N LYS A 157 2.26 -27.22 4.67
CA LYS A 157 1.42 -26.55 5.68
C LYS A 157 1.91 -25.14 5.96
N CYS A 158 1.01 -24.15 5.94
CA CYS A 158 1.35 -22.76 6.23
C CYS A 158 0.27 -22.00 7.01
N TYR A 159 0.73 -21.03 7.81
CA TYR A 159 -0.09 -20.05 8.53
C TYR A 159 0.52 -18.66 8.33
N PHE A 160 -0.05 -17.89 7.41
CA PHE A 160 0.42 -16.56 7.11
C PHE A 160 -0.56 -15.53 7.69
N LEU A 161 -0.06 -14.67 8.56
CA LEU A 161 -0.81 -13.67 9.29
C LEU A 161 -0.32 -12.28 8.88
N PHE A 162 -1.22 -11.44 8.41
CA PHE A 162 -0.93 -10.06 8.03
C PHE A 162 -1.73 -9.12 8.93
N SER A 163 -1.10 -8.04 9.40
CA SER A 163 -1.72 -7.18 10.39
C SER A 163 -2.88 -6.32 9.86
N SER A 164 -3.02 -6.18 8.54
CA SER A 164 -4.11 -5.44 7.88
C SER A 164 -4.45 -6.02 6.49
N GLN A 165 -5.59 -5.60 5.92
CA GLN A 165 -5.91 -5.87 4.51
C GLN A 165 -5.05 -5.04 3.57
N SER A 166 -5.02 -5.40 2.28
CA SER A 166 -4.21 -4.70 1.26
C SER A 166 -4.59 -3.24 1.02
N ASP A 167 -5.79 -2.83 1.41
CA ASP A 167 -6.31 -1.46 1.32
C ASP A 167 -6.33 -0.73 2.66
N GLN A 168 -5.76 -1.32 3.71
CA GLN A 168 -5.77 -0.81 5.07
C GLN A 168 -4.34 -0.52 5.58
N ALA A 169 -4.25 0.34 6.59
CA ALA A 169 -3.02 0.59 7.32
C ALA A 169 -2.95 -0.31 8.56
N SER A 170 -1.72 -0.62 8.99
CA SER A 170 -1.44 -1.26 10.27
C SER A 170 -1.07 -0.18 11.28
N TRP A 171 -1.78 -0.16 12.42
CA TRP A 171 -1.62 0.88 13.42
C TRP A 171 -0.69 0.45 14.55
N ALA A 172 -0.01 1.45 15.10
CA ALA A 172 0.84 1.29 16.26
C ALA A 172 0.67 2.47 17.20
N SER A 173 0.71 2.18 18.50
CA SER A 173 1.02 3.19 19.50
C SER A 173 2.49 3.60 19.37
N ARG A 174 2.93 4.63 20.11
CA ARG A 174 4.35 4.99 20.17
C ARG A 174 5.25 3.85 20.69
N ASN A 175 4.66 2.89 21.41
CA ASN A 175 5.42 1.88 22.13
C ASN A 175 5.30 0.48 21.51
N ILE A 176 4.16 0.11 20.93
CA ILE A 176 3.96 -1.23 20.36
C ILE A 176 2.88 -1.14 19.28
N SER A 177 3.01 -1.97 18.25
CA SER A 177 1.96 -2.17 17.24
C SER A 177 0.72 -2.80 17.87
N ASP A 178 -0.46 -2.44 17.35
CA ASP A 178 -1.71 -2.98 17.86
C ASP A 178 -1.82 -4.48 17.57
N PHE A 179 -1.35 -4.91 16.39
CA PHE A 179 -1.39 -6.31 16.00
C PHE A 179 -0.47 -7.19 16.85
N THR A 180 0.81 -6.81 17.02
CA THR A 180 1.74 -7.58 17.87
C THR A 180 1.28 -7.63 19.32
N LYS A 181 0.74 -6.52 19.83
CA LYS A 181 0.14 -6.48 21.17
C LYS A 181 -0.98 -7.50 21.30
N ILE A 182 -1.96 -7.50 20.39
CA ILE A 182 -3.08 -8.44 20.43
C ILE A 182 -2.62 -9.89 20.27
N LEU A 183 -1.62 -10.16 19.43
CA LEU A 183 -1.01 -11.49 19.31
C LEU A 183 -0.41 -11.94 20.66
N ALA A 184 0.37 -11.10 21.32
CA ALA A 184 0.92 -11.42 22.64
C ALA A 184 -0.17 -11.55 23.72
N GLU A 185 -1.23 -10.74 23.66
CA GLU A 185 -2.40 -10.85 24.56
C GLU A 185 -3.14 -12.17 24.38
N SER A 186 -3.24 -12.70 23.15
CA SER A 186 -3.88 -14.00 22.91
C SER A 186 -3.19 -15.15 23.66
N VAL A 187 -1.88 -15.02 23.89
CA VAL A 187 -1.10 -15.96 24.71
C VAL A 187 -1.30 -15.66 26.20
N ALA A 188 -1.13 -14.40 26.59
CA ALA A 188 -1.16 -13.97 27.98
C ALA A 188 -2.52 -14.19 28.67
N GLU A 189 -3.61 -14.03 27.93
CA GLU A 189 -4.98 -14.17 28.44
C GLU A 189 -5.59 -15.57 28.19
N SER A 190 -4.84 -16.48 27.55
CA SER A 190 -5.35 -17.82 27.26
C SER A 190 -5.65 -18.61 28.53
N ALA A 191 -6.84 -19.22 28.56
CA ALA A 191 -7.28 -20.10 29.64
C ALA A 191 -6.64 -21.49 29.59
N VAL A 192 -6.02 -21.86 28.46
CA VAL A 192 -5.42 -23.19 28.24
C VAL A 192 -3.91 -23.08 28.09
N ASP A 193 -3.20 -24.09 28.56
CA ASP A 193 -1.72 -24.11 28.52
C ASP A 193 -1.21 -24.42 27.11
N SER A 194 -1.83 -25.39 26.42
CA SER A 194 -1.52 -25.71 25.02
C SER A 194 -2.34 -24.83 24.09
N ILE A 195 -1.67 -23.91 23.40
CA ILE A 195 -2.31 -22.92 22.51
C ILE A 195 -1.98 -23.31 21.07
N ARG A 196 -2.99 -23.45 20.21
CA ARG A 196 -2.82 -23.70 18.78
C ARG A 196 -2.73 -22.41 18.00
N TYR A 197 -2.17 -22.47 16.80
CA TYR A 197 -2.20 -21.33 15.88
C TYR A 197 -3.63 -20.85 15.63
N LYS A 198 -4.60 -21.77 15.50
CA LYS A 198 -6.02 -21.43 15.36
C LYS A 198 -6.57 -20.60 16.53
N ASP A 199 -6.14 -20.88 17.76
CA ASP A 199 -6.61 -20.16 18.94
C ASP A 199 -6.07 -18.71 18.94
N ILE A 200 -4.83 -18.52 18.46
CA ILE A 200 -4.25 -17.18 18.21
C ILE A 200 -5.04 -16.42 17.13
N LEU A 201 -5.35 -17.08 16.00
CA LEU A 201 -6.12 -16.49 14.90
C LEU A 201 -7.51 -16.02 15.35
N ASP A 202 -8.20 -16.84 16.14
CA ASP A 202 -9.54 -16.52 16.64
C ASP A 202 -9.51 -15.33 17.58
N TYR A 203 -8.57 -15.30 18.52
CA TYR A 203 -8.41 -14.17 19.44
C TYR A 203 -8.10 -12.87 18.68
N ILE A 204 -7.18 -12.91 17.72
CA ILE A 204 -6.87 -11.74 16.88
C ILE A 204 -8.11 -11.31 16.10
N SER A 205 -8.83 -12.25 15.49
CA SER A 205 -10.06 -11.95 14.74
C SER A 205 -11.06 -11.20 15.61
N ASP A 206 -11.35 -11.73 16.81
CA ASP A 206 -12.30 -11.15 17.76
C ASP A 206 -11.88 -9.76 18.24
N ALA A 207 -10.59 -9.57 18.53
CA ALA A 207 -10.05 -8.30 19.00
C ALA A 207 -10.21 -7.16 17.97
N PHE A 208 -10.15 -7.48 16.67
CA PHE A 208 -10.26 -6.51 15.58
C PHE A 208 -11.68 -6.40 14.98
N ILE A 209 -12.69 -7.12 15.49
CA ILE A 209 -14.08 -7.01 14.99
C ILE A 209 -14.59 -5.56 15.03
N ALA A 210 -14.30 -4.84 16.11
CA ALA A 210 -14.77 -3.49 16.34
C ALA A 210 -13.89 -2.41 15.69
N ASP A 211 -12.77 -2.78 15.08
CA ASP A 211 -11.88 -1.85 14.37
C ASP A 211 -12.04 -1.99 12.85
N PRO A 212 -12.87 -1.15 12.21
CA PRO A 212 -13.00 -1.20 10.75
C PRO A 212 -11.71 -0.75 10.04
N LYS A 213 -10.84 0.02 10.70
CA LYS A 213 -9.65 0.64 10.06
C LYS A 213 -8.48 -0.31 9.92
N GLN A 214 -8.47 -1.41 10.65
CA GLN A 214 -7.46 -2.45 10.57
C GLN A 214 -8.11 -3.81 10.79
N ARG A 215 -8.10 -4.64 9.76
CA ARG A 215 -8.57 -6.02 9.81
C ARG A 215 -7.46 -6.96 9.39
N PRO A 216 -6.92 -7.75 10.34
CA PRO A 216 -5.95 -8.76 10.01
C PRO A 216 -6.43 -9.73 8.92
N MET A 217 -5.50 -10.18 8.09
CA MET A 217 -5.75 -11.18 7.04
C MET A 217 -4.98 -12.45 7.35
N PHE A 218 -5.60 -13.59 7.07
CA PHE A 218 -4.98 -14.90 7.27
C PHE A 218 -5.03 -15.73 5.99
N VAL A 219 -3.89 -16.30 5.61
CA VAL A 219 -3.80 -17.34 4.57
C VAL A 219 -3.33 -18.61 5.26
N VAL A 220 -4.19 -19.62 5.30
CA VAL A 220 -3.92 -20.86 6.02
C VAL A 220 -4.10 -22.07 5.12
N GLN A 221 -3.07 -22.92 5.13
CA GLN A 221 -3.08 -24.25 4.56
C GLN A 221 -2.67 -25.21 5.68
N GLY A 222 -3.64 -25.75 6.41
CA GLY A 222 -3.39 -26.59 7.58
C GLY A 222 -4.68 -27.18 8.10
N ASP A 223 -4.58 -28.13 9.03
CA ASP A 223 -5.73 -28.81 9.63
C ASP A 223 -6.16 -28.19 10.99
N PHE A 224 -5.55 -27.05 11.37
CA PHE A 224 -5.78 -26.33 12.61
C PHE A 224 -5.38 -27.11 13.88
N THR A 225 -4.53 -28.12 13.76
CA THR A 225 -4.02 -28.89 14.91
C THR A 225 -2.65 -28.45 15.39
N GLU A 226 -1.94 -27.62 14.62
CA GLU A 226 -0.59 -27.16 14.93
C GLU A 226 -0.55 -26.31 16.21
N VAL A 227 0.30 -26.71 17.15
CA VAL A 227 0.47 -26.07 18.45
C VAL A 227 1.45 -24.90 18.33
N PHE A 228 0.99 -23.69 18.66
CA PHE A 228 1.86 -22.52 18.75
C PHE A 228 2.86 -22.68 19.90
N GLY A 229 2.40 -23.11 21.08
CA GLY A 229 3.26 -23.40 22.21
C GLY A 229 2.50 -23.92 23.41
N VAL A 230 3.25 -24.41 24.39
CA VAL A 230 2.73 -24.78 25.71
C VAL A 230 3.25 -23.76 26.72
N PHE A 231 2.35 -22.95 27.26
CA PHE A 231 2.67 -21.84 28.14
C PHE A 231 2.24 -22.15 29.55
N ALA A 232 3.18 -22.13 30.49
CA ALA A 232 2.84 -22.25 31.89
C ALA A 232 2.19 -20.95 32.38
N LYS A 233 1.45 -21.04 33.49
CA LYS A 233 0.82 -19.86 34.11
C LYS A 233 1.80 -18.71 34.36
N HIS A 234 3.02 -19.00 34.81
CA HIS A 234 4.03 -17.97 35.07
C HIS A 234 4.51 -17.27 33.79
N ASP A 235 4.58 -17.99 32.65
CA ASP A 235 4.93 -17.40 31.34
C ASP A 235 3.86 -16.39 30.92
N ARG A 236 2.58 -16.78 31.03
CA ARG A 236 1.43 -15.91 30.73
C ARG A 236 1.40 -14.66 31.62
N GLU A 237 1.65 -14.83 32.92
CA GLU A 237 1.73 -13.71 33.88
C GLU A 237 2.91 -12.77 33.58
N SER A 238 4.06 -13.32 33.18
CA SER A 238 5.24 -12.54 32.76
C SER A 238 4.93 -11.72 31.50
N LEU A 239 4.33 -12.34 30.48
CA LEU A 239 3.91 -11.64 29.25
C LEU A 239 2.89 -10.53 29.55
N LYS A 240 1.92 -10.80 30.42
CA LYS A 240 0.95 -9.78 30.87
C LYS A 240 1.63 -8.59 31.55
N ALA A 241 2.64 -8.85 32.38
CA ALA A 241 3.43 -7.80 33.02
C ALA A 241 4.27 -7.03 32.00
N ARG A 242 4.91 -7.71 31.04
CA ARG A 242 5.68 -7.11 29.94
C ARG A 242 4.80 -6.16 29.12
N LEU A 243 3.63 -6.62 28.67
CA LEU A 243 2.68 -5.80 27.92
C LEU A 243 2.19 -4.60 28.75
N GLY A 244 1.97 -4.78 30.06
CA GLY A 244 1.70 -3.69 30.98
C GLY A 244 2.84 -2.67 31.09
N ALA A 245 4.10 -3.12 31.06
CA ALA A 245 5.28 -2.26 31.14
C ALA A 245 5.54 -1.49 29.84
N VAL A 246 5.42 -2.14 28.68
CA VAL A 246 5.52 -1.50 27.35
C VAL A 246 4.45 -0.41 27.20
N ASN A 247 3.24 -0.65 27.72
CA ASN A 247 2.20 0.38 27.78
C ASN A 247 2.51 1.51 28.79
N LYS A 248 3.24 1.22 29.88
CA LYS A 248 3.64 2.20 30.92
C LYS A 248 4.92 2.99 30.61
N GLY A 249 5.66 2.69 29.54
CA GLY A 249 6.83 3.46 29.09
C GLY A 249 6.57 4.95 28.83
N SER A 250 5.32 5.39 28.92
CA SER A 250 4.90 6.78 29.03
C SER A 250 4.72 7.21 30.49
N VAL A 251 5.81 7.53 31.18
CA VAL A 251 5.75 8.43 32.36
C VAL A 251 6.77 9.55 32.19
N VAL A 252 6.49 10.46 31.27
CA VAL A 252 6.57 11.86 31.65
C VAL A 252 5.41 12.07 32.60
N LYS A 253 5.68 12.62 33.79
CA LYS A 253 4.65 12.98 34.78
C LYS A 253 3.52 13.74 34.07
N ASP A 254 2.40 13.08 33.86
CA ASP A 254 1.12 13.75 33.95
C ASP A 254 0.25 12.94 34.91
N SER A 255 -0.01 13.57 36.04
CA SER A 255 -0.87 13.07 37.09
C SER A 255 -2.24 12.70 36.53
N GLY A 256 -2.76 11.54 36.94
CA GLY A 256 -4.10 11.04 36.68
C GLY A 256 -5.17 12.13 36.45
N ARG A 257 -5.44 12.40 35.18
CA ARG A 257 -6.77 12.69 34.67
C ARG A 257 -7.04 11.64 33.61
N THR A 258 -7.96 10.72 33.88
CA THR A 258 -8.72 10.07 32.81
C THR A 258 -9.27 11.21 31.96
N LYS A 259 -8.77 11.34 30.73
CA LYS A 259 -9.25 12.36 29.78
C LYS A 259 -10.76 12.21 29.70
N SER A 260 -11.47 13.26 30.09
CA SER A 260 -12.91 13.32 29.92
C SER A 260 -13.26 13.09 28.46
N LEU A 261 -14.49 12.63 28.18
CA LEU A 261 -14.98 12.53 26.80
C LEU A 261 -14.76 13.86 26.03
N ALA A 262 -14.90 15.00 26.71
CA ALA A 262 -14.62 16.31 26.15
C ALA A 262 -13.14 16.52 25.78
N GLU A 263 -12.20 15.99 26.54
CA GLU A 263 -10.76 16.04 26.23
C GLU A 263 -10.39 15.11 25.09
N LEU A 264 -10.97 13.91 25.04
CA LEU A 264 -10.80 12.98 23.91
C LEU A 264 -11.37 13.56 22.61
N ILE A 265 -12.54 14.19 22.65
CA ILE A 265 -13.12 14.89 21.49
C ILE A 265 -12.22 16.05 21.04
N LYS A 266 -11.69 16.85 21.98
CA LYS A 266 -10.77 17.96 21.66
C LYS A 266 -9.44 17.48 21.07
N GLU A 267 -9.00 16.29 21.44
CA GLU A 267 -7.79 15.71 20.89
C GLU A 267 -8.03 15.14 19.48
N ALA A 268 -9.10 14.36 19.31
CA ALA A 268 -9.51 13.84 18.01
C ALA A 268 -9.85 14.97 17.02
N SER A 269 -10.36 16.12 17.50
CA SER A 269 -10.68 17.26 16.63
C SER A 269 -9.44 17.89 15.98
N LYS A 270 -8.23 17.62 16.48
CA LYS A 270 -6.98 18.16 15.90
C LYS A 270 -6.64 17.57 14.53
N GLU A 271 -7.19 16.40 14.21
CA GLU A 271 -7.06 15.76 12.90
C GLU A 271 -7.97 16.40 11.84
N TYR A 272 -8.91 17.24 12.26
CA TYR A 272 -9.88 17.86 11.36
C TYR A 272 -9.40 19.25 10.96
N VAL A 273 -9.55 19.57 9.67
CA VAL A 273 -9.29 20.91 9.14
C VAL A 273 -10.59 21.67 8.87
N THR A 274 -10.47 23.00 8.81
CA THR A 274 -11.58 23.86 8.38
C THR A 274 -11.73 23.82 6.86
N MET A 275 -12.90 24.21 6.34
CA MET A 275 -13.12 24.34 4.90
C MET A 275 -12.14 25.32 4.26
N GLU A 276 -11.83 26.44 4.92
CA GLU A 276 -10.86 27.43 4.44
C GLU A 276 -9.46 26.82 4.30
N THR A 277 -9.01 26.05 5.30
CA THR A 277 -7.73 25.33 5.24
C THR A 277 -7.71 24.32 4.10
N ALA A 278 -8.77 23.54 3.92
CA ALA A 278 -8.88 22.57 2.83
C ALA A 278 -8.84 23.26 1.45
N LEU A 279 -9.62 24.33 1.26
CA LEU A 279 -9.63 25.10 0.01
C LEU A 279 -8.27 25.76 -0.28
N LYS A 280 -7.58 26.25 0.76
CA LYS A 280 -6.23 26.76 0.62
C LYS A 280 -5.27 25.66 0.16
N ALA A 281 -5.29 24.48 0.79
CA ALA A 281 -4.50 23.32 0.38
C ALA A 281 -4.74 22.93 -1.09
N LEU A 282 -5.99 22.95 -1.56
CA LEU A 282 -6.33 22.65 -2.95
C LEU A 282 -5.90 23.76 -3.92
N SER A 283 -5.92 25.01 -3.48
CA SER A 283 -5.43 26.15 -4.26
C SER A 283 -3.90 26.10 -4.38
N ASP A 284 -3.22 25.73 -3.30
CA ASP A 284 -1.77 25.49 -3.28
C ASP A 284 -1.42 24.32 -4.23
N LEU A 285 -2.22 23.23 -4.25
CA LEU A 285 -2.07 22.12 -5.20
C LEU A 285 -2.24 22.58 -6.65
N LYS A 286 -3.27 23.37 -6.95
CA LYS A 286 -3.49 23.93 -8.28
C LYS A 286 -2.29 24.76 -8.73
N SER A 287 -1.83 25.68 -7.88
CA SER A 287 -0.66 26.53 -8.14
C SER A 287 0.60 25.69 -8.36
N ASN A 288 0.82 24.65 -7.56
CA ASN A 288 1.96 23.75 -7.75
C ASN A 288 1.88 23.05 -9.12
N LEU A 289 0.73 22.48 -9.48
CA LEU A 289 0.50 21.84 -10.79
C LEU A 289 0.65 22.80 -11.98
N GLU A 290 0.27 24.08 -11.83
CA GLU A 290 0.47 25.13 -12.84
C GLU A 290 1.95 25.44 -13.06
N ASN A 291 2.75 25.40 -11.99
CA ASN A 291 4.17 25.76 -12.01
C ASN A 291 5.12 24.57 -12.25
N VAL A 292 4.58 23.37 -12.46
CA VAL A 292 5.38 22.19 -12.80
C VAL A 292 6.13 22.45 -14.11
N SER A 293 7.45 22.32 -14.08
CA SER A 293 8.30 22.42 -15.26
C SER A 293 8.68 21.04 -15.80
N VAL A 294 8.72 20.93 -17.12
CA VAL A 294 9.18 19.73 -17.81
C VAL A 294 10.71 19.66 -17.75
N PRO A 295 11.31 18.54 -17.29
CA PRO A 295 12.72 18.24 -17.48
C PRO A 295 13.20 18.45 -18.92
N ASN A 296 14.45 18.92 -19.08
CA ASN A 296 15.00 19.32 -20.38
C ASN A 296 14.88 18.25 -21.47
N SER A 297 14.98 16.96 -21.14
CA SER A 297 14.88 15.85 -22.11
C SER A 297 13.50 15.75 -22.77
N SER A 298 12.43 15.96 -22.00
CA SER A 298 11.06 15.86 -22.51
C SER A 298 10.63 17.15 -23.24
N SER A 299 11.18 18.30 -22.86
CA SER A 299 10.88 19.59 -23.49
C SER A 299 11.45 19.72 -24.90
N GLU A 300 12.48 18.93 -25.26
CA GLU A 300 12.97 18.83 -26.64
C GLU A 300 11.98 18.08 -27.56
N ILE A 301 11.20 17.16 -27.00
CA ILE A 301 10.34 16.22 -27.75
C ILE A 301 8.87 16.65 -27.74
N PHE A 302 8.44 17.31 -26.67
CA PHE A 302 7.05 17.70 -26.44
C PHE A 302 6.89 19.18 -26.08
N GLU A 303 5.72 19.71 -26.38
CA GLU A 303 5.18 20.93 -25.78
C GLU A 303 4.20 20.53 -24.67
N MET A 304 4.36 21.07 -23.46
CA MET A 304 3.47 20.81 -22.33
C MET A 304 2.39 21.88 -22.23
N THR A 305 1.16 21.45 -21.96
CA THR A 305 0.04 22.32 -21.60
C THR A 305 -0.71 21.74 -20.43
N THR A 306 -1.07 22.58 -19.46
CA THR A 306 -1.85 22.18 -18.27
C THR A 306 -3.24 22.82 -18.35
N ASN A 307 -4.28 22.00 -18.26
CA ASN A 307 -5.67 22.42 -18.28
C ASN A 307 -6.36 22.03 -16.97
N PHE A 308 -7.20 22.92 -16.45
CA PHE A 308 -8.05 22.65 -15.28
C PHE A 308 -9.51 22.69 -15.67
N TYR A 309 -10.30 21.82 -15.04
CA TYR A 309 -11.73 21.66 -15.26
C TYR A 309 -12.46 21.72 -13.93
N ASP A 310 -13.70 22.21 -13.97
CA ASP A 310 -14.63 22.37 -12.85
C ASP A 310 -15.68 21.25 -12.77
N GLU A 311 -15.55 20.22 -13.61
CA GLU A 311 -16.45 19.06 -13.65
C GLU A 311 -15.69 17.73 -13.72
N PHE A 312 -16.25 16.68 -13.14
CA PHE A 312 -15.69 15.32 -13.23
C PHE A 312 -16.04 14.62 -14.55
N LYS A 313 -16.98 15.14 -15.34
CA LYS A 313 -17.47 14.49 -16.57
C LYS A 313 -16.38 14.30 -17.62
N VAL A 314 -15.37 15.16 -17.62
CA VAL A 314 -14.20 15.12 -18.51
C VAL A 314 -13.22 14.00 -18.18
N LEU A 315 -13.28 13.42 -16.99
CA LEU A 315 -12.32 12.42 -16.54
C LEU A 315 -12.42 11.12 -17.36
N PRO A 316 -11.28 10.53 -17.75
CA PRO A 316 -11.26 9.23 -18.41
C PRO A 316 -11.75 8.14 -17.44
N ASN A 317 -12.55 7.19 -17.94
CA ASN A 317 -13.02 6.04 -17.16
C ASN A 317 -13.61 6.39 -15.77
N LYS A 318 -14.33 7.51 -15.66
CA LYS A 318 -14.87 8.05 -14.39
C LYS A 318 -15.78 7.10 -13.61
N SER A 319 -16.42 6.14 -14.27
CA SER A 319 -17.22 5.09 -13.61
C SER A 319 -16.39 4.26 -12.63
N THR A 320 -15.09 4.10 -12.87
CA THR A 320 -14.17 3.39 -11.97
C THR A 320 -14.00 4.14 -10.64
N LEU A 321 -13.91 5.46 -10.69
CA LEU A 321 -13.86 6.30 -9.49
C LEU A 321 -15.18 6.22 -8.69
N GLY A 322 -16.32 6.15 -9.37
CA GLY A 322 -17.62 5.95 -8.71
C GLY A 322 -17.73 4.59 -8.03
N LYS A 323 -17.23 3.53 -8.66
CA LYS A 323 -17.14 2.19 -8.05
C LYS A 323 -16.20 2.20 -6.84
N TRP A 324 -15.07 2.91 -6.94
CA TRP A 324 -14.16 3.08 -5.82
C TRP A 324 -14.87 3.74 -4.62
N LEU A 325 -15.62 4.83 -4.85
CA LEU A 325 -16.38 5.52 -3.79
C LEU A 325 -17.43 4.62 -3.10
N THR A 326 -18.02 3.65 -3.80
CA THR A 326 -18.96 2.70 -3.14
C THR A 326 -18.30 1.72 -2.18
N LYS A 327 -16.99 1.49 -2.35
CA LYS A 327 -16.20 0.57 -1.53
C LYS A 327 -15.38 1.32 -0.48
N SER A 328 -15.13 2.61 -0.67
CA SER A 328 -14.32 3.40 0.25
C SER A 328 -15.03 3.65 1.57
N GLU A 329 -14.34 3.44 2.68
CA GLU A 329 -14.86 3.76 4.03
C GLU A 329 -14.64 5.24 4.41
N GLY A 330 -13.97 6.02 3.56
CA GLY A 330 -13.70 7.43 3.83
C GLY A 330 -14.94 8.31 3.70
N GLU A 331 -15.13 9.23 4.66
CA GLU A 331 -16.20 10.23 4.67
C GLU A 331 -15.91 11.39 3.68
N TYR A 332 -15.66 11.04 2.41
CA TYR A 332 -15.35 12.01 1.37
C TYR A 332 -16.60 12.82 0.99
N PHE A 333 -16.39 14.09 0.64
CA PHE A 333 -17.40 14.97 0.08
C PHE A 333 -17.64 14.72 -1.41
N ALA A 334 -17.62 13.46 -1.81
CA ALA A 334 -17.89 12.99 -3.17
C ALA A 334 -18.80 11.75 -3.11
N SER A 335 -19.64 11.57 -4.12
CA SER A 335 -20.54 10.43 -4.22
C SER A 335 -20.58 9.86 -5.64
N PRO A 336 -20.91 8.57 -5.81
CA PRO A 336 -21.11 8.00 -7.13
C PRO A 336 -22.27 8.68 -7.87
N GLU A 337 -22.06 8.98 -9.15
CA GLU A 337 -23.12 9.39 -10.07
C GLU A 337 -23.73 8.14 -10.71
N TYR A 338 -25.06 8.09 -10.81
CA TYR A 338 -25.79 6.94 -11.35
C TYR A 338 -26.58 7.34 -12.59
N ASP A 339 -26.46 6.54 -13.65
CA ASP A 339 -27.33 6.58 -14.82
C ASP A 339 -28.32 5.41 -14.81
N THR A 340 -29.36 5.56 -15.62
CA THR A 340 -30.33 4.50 -15.87
C THR A 340 -30.00 3.80 -17.19
N GLU A 341 -29.56 2.55 -17.10
CA GLU A 341 -29.34 1.70 -18.27
C GLU A 341 -30.60 0.89 -18.56
N THR A 342 -30.97 0.80 -19.83
CA THR A 342 -32.12 0.03 -20.30
C THR A 342 -31.62 -1.26 -20.94
N TYR A 343 -32.13 -2.41 -20.50
CA TYR A 343 -31.74 -3.73 -21.02
C TYR A 343 -32.98 -4.58 -21.28
N GLU A 344 -32.90 -5.42 -22.31
CA GLU A 344 -33.97 -6.34 -22.67
C GLU A 344 -33.77 -7.68 -21.97
N VAL A 345 -34.83 -8.19 -21.34
CA VAL A 345 -34.87 -9.56 -20.81
C VAL A 345 -36.06 -10.29 -21.36
N ASP A 346 -35.95 -11.61 -21.50
CA ASP A 346 -37.09 -12.42 -21.84
C ASP A 346 -38.15 -12.32 -20.75
N SER A 347 -39.40 -12.13 -21.20
CA SER A 347 -40.58 -12.15 -20.35
C SER A 347 -40.54 -13.36 -19.40
N PRO A 348 -40.83 -13.19 -18.10
CA PRO A 348 -40.97 -14.31 -17.17
C PRO A 348 -41.94 -15.38 -17.67
N MET A 349 -42.95 -14.96 -18.45
CA MET A 349 -43.95 -15.84 -19.06
C MET A 349 -43.38 -16.65 -20.23
N SER A 350 -42.47 -16.08 -21.03
CA SER A 350 -41.80 -16.81 -22.13
C SER A 350 -40.75 -17.80 -21.61
N ARG A 351 -40.05 -17.49 -20.51
CA ARG A 351 -39.17 -18.46 -19.82
C ARG A 351 -39.91 -19.65 -19.19
N ALA A 352 -41.12 -19.44 -18.69
CA ALA A 352 -41.92 -20.49 -18.06
C ALA A 352 -42.58 -21.46 -19.07
N PHE A 353 -42.88 -21.01 -20.30
CA PHE A 353 -43.59 -21.79 -21.31
C PHE A 353 -42.76 -22.16 -22.55
N GLY A 354 -41.51 -21.71 -22.64
CA GLY A 354 -40.63 -21.88 -23.80
C GLY A 354 -40.22 -23.32 -24.15
N GLY A 355 -40.63 -24.32 -23.35
CA GLY A 355 -40.41 -25.74 -23.65
C GLY A 355 -41.58 -26.43 -24.39
N ILE A 356 -42.76 -25.81 -24.51
CA ILE A 356 -43.98 -26.54 -24.91
C ILE A 356 -44.47 -26.24 -26.34
N MET A 357 -44.14 -25.11 -26.95
CA MET A 357 -44.45 -24.84 -28.36
C MET A 357 -43.61 -23.65 -28.82
N GLY A 358 -43.23 -23.60 -30.10
CA GLY A 358 -42.40 -22.56 -30.72
C GLY A 358 -42.98 -21.15 -30.65
N ALA A 359 -43.07 -20.58 -29.46
CA ALA A 359 -43.56 -19.26 -29.17
C ALA A 359 -42.40 -18.25 -29.24
N ASN A 360 -42.62 -17.15 -29.96
CA ASN A 360 -41.68 -16.04 -30.06
C ASN A 360 -41.32 -15.50 -28.68
N HIS A 361 -40.02 -15.34 -28.43
CA HIS A 361 -39.50 -14.72 -27.22
C HIS A 361 -39.87 -13.22 -27.18
N GLU A 362 -40.97 -12.88 -26.51
CA GLU A 362 -41.26 -11.50 -26.18
C GLU A 362 -40.21 -11.00 -25.17
N LYS A 363 -39.41 -10.04 -25.63
CA LYS A 363 -38.45 -9.30 -24.80
C LYS A 363 -39.16 -8.15 -24.12
N ILE A 364 -38.99 -8.03 -22.82
CA ILE A 364 -39.44 -6.90 -22.03
C ILE A 364 -38.26 -6.00 -21.68
N THR A 365 -38.48 -4.70 -21.81
CA THR A 365 -37.50 -3.67 -21.47
C THR A 365 -37.50 -3.45 -19.95
N ARG A 366 -36.33 -3.60 -19.31
CA ARG A 366 -36.11 -3.29 -17.89
C ARG A 366 -35.05 -2.22 -17.73
N THR A 367 -35.10 -1.49 -16.63
CA THR A 367 -34.10 -0.48 -16.28
C THR A 367 -33.30 -0.91 -15.05
N ARG A 368 -32.01 -0.60 -15.01
CA ARG A 368 -31.15 -0.75 -13.83
C ARG A 368 -30.33 0.52 -13.61
N LYS A 369 -30.02 0.83 -12.36
CA LYS A 369 -29.06 1.89 -12.02
C LYS A 369 -27.65 1.36 -12.23
N VAL A 370 -26.84 2.10 -12.97
CA VAL A 370 -25.41 1.82 -13.17
C VAL A 370 -24.60 3.03 -12.76
N ILE A 371 -23.43 2.79 -12.18
CA ILE A 371 -22.51 3.87 -11.81
C ILE A 371 -21.91 4.45 -13.09
N SER A 372 -22.19 5.71 -13.38
CA SER A 372 -21.73 6.42 -14.58
C SER A 372 -20.55 7.35 -14.32
N GLY A 373 -20.32 7.72 -13.06
CA GLY A 373 -19.25 8.66 -12.72
C GLY A 373 -19.21 9.00 -11.23
N VAL A 374 -18.80 10.24 -10.97
CA VAL A 374 -18.65 10.82 -9.63
C VAL A 374 -19.15 12.25 -9.63
N GLN A 375 -19.67 12.69 -8.50
CA GLN A 375 -20.17 14.05 -8.27
C GLN A 375 -19.75 14.52 -6.87
N THR A 376 -19.68 15.82 -6.66
CA THR A 376 -19.41 16.43 -5.34
C THR A 376 -20.51 17.42 -4.99
N SER A 377 -20.80 17.53 -3.69
CA SER A 377 -21.70 18.55 -3.14
C SER A 377 -20.95 19.82 -2.71
N MET A 378 -19.62 19.84 -2.81
CA MET A 378 -18.84 21.02 -2.47
C MET A 378 -18.92 22.08 -3.56
N ALA A 379 -19.17 23.31 -3.15
CA ALA A 379 -19.03 24.49 -3.99
C ALA A 379 -17.61 25.09 -3.86
N ASP A 380 -17.25 25.96 -4.80
CA ASP A 380 -16.05 26.81 -4.74
C ASP A 380 -14.71 26.06 -4.70
N LEU A 381 -14.67 24.82 -5.19
CA LEU A 381 -13.42 24.09 -5.37
C LEU A 381 -12.59 24.72 -6.51
N PRO A 382 -11.26 24.88 -6.33
CA PRO A 382 -10.41 25.59 -7.30
C PRO A 382 -10.28 24.89 -8.65
N PHE A 383 -10.49 23.57 -8.68
CA PHE A 383 -10.61 22.69 -9.84
C PHE A 383 -11.13 21.32 -9.39
N LEU A 384 -11.73 20.53 -10.28
CA LEU A 384 -12.09 19.12 -10.03
C LEU A 384 -11.24 18.12 -10.82
N ALA A 385 -10.72 18.54 -11.97
CA ALA A 385 -9.80 17.73 -12.76
C ALA A 385 -8.67 18.61 -13.32
N CYS A 386 -7.46 18.06 -13.30
CA CYS A 386 -6.29 18.61 -13.97
C CYS A 386 -5.87 17.66 -15.09
N ARG A 387 -5.51 18.21 -16.24
CA ARG A 387 -4.95 17.47 -17.37
C ARG A 387 -3.68 18.13 -17.85
N ILE A 388 -2.58 17.40 -17.76
CA ILE A 388 -1.30 17.77 -18.40
C ILE A 388 -1.23 17.06 -19.74
N ILE A 389 -0.93 17.79 -20.81
CA ILE A 389 -0.86 17.28 -22.18
C ILE A 389 0.57 17.45 -22.68
N PHE A 390 1.14 16.38 -23.23
CA PHE A 390 2.39 16.38 -23.98
C PHE A 390 2.07 16.29 -25.47
N THR A 391 2.15 17.42 -26.16
CA THR A 391 1.93 17.53 -27.61
C THR A 391 3.23 17.29 -28.35
N PRO A 392 3.30 16.32 -29.27
CA PRO A 392 4.56 15.95 -29.92
C PRO A 392 5.05 17.05 -30.86
N LYS A 393 6.36 17.35 -30.81
CA LYS A 393 7.03 18.24 -31.79
C LYS A 393 7.39 17.53 -33.09
N TYR A 394 7.43 16.20 -33.07
CA TYR A 394 7.84 15.36 -34.20
C TYR A 394 6.68 14.47 -34.68
N PRO A 395 6.52 14.26 -35.99
CA PRO A 395 5.36 13.56 -36.55
C PRO A 395 5.38 12.04 -36.36
N ASN A 396 6.51 11.46 -35.99
CA ASN A 396 6.69 10.02 -35.80
C ASN A 396 6.36 9.53 -34.38
N ILE A 397 5.94 10.43 -33.49
CA ILE A 397 5.57 10.15 -32.11
C ILE A 397 4.15 10.66 -31.84
N THR A 398 3.50 10.11 -30.81
CA THR A 398 2.11 10.43 -30.50
C THR A 398 1.97 11.38 -29.30
N GLN A 399 0.76 11.93 -29.13
CA GLN A 399 0.37 12.71 -27.97
C GLN A 399 0.12 11.82 -26.75
N TYR A 400 0.44 12.35 -25.58
CA TYR A 400 0.13 11.75 -24.28
C TYR A 400 -0.55 12.76 -23.36
N SER A 401 -1.33 12.29 -22.39
CA SER A 401 -1.82 13.17 -21.33
C SER A 401 -1.89 12.48 -19.98
N ALA A 402 -1.60 13.21 -18.91
CA ALA A 402 -1.84 12.80 -17.54
C ALA A 402 -3.07 13.50 -16.97
N TRP A 403 -3.90 12.75 -16.27
CA TRP A 403 -5.08 13.25 -15.58
C TRP A 403 -4.91 13.11 -14.09
N LEU A 404 -5.31 14.13 -13.34
CA LEU A 404 -5.33 14.13 -11.87
C LEU A 404 -6.68 14.65 -11.37
N THR A 405 -7.21 14.00 -10.34
CA THR A 405 -8.40 14.42 -9.60
C THR A 405 -8.25 14.07 -8.13
N TYR A 406 -9.20 14.48 -7.28
CA TYR A 406 -9.14 14.25 -5.85
C TYR A 406 -10.53 14.20 -5.21
N PHE A 407 -10.62 13.54 -4.06
CA PHE A 407 -11.72 13.61 -3.12
C PHE A 407 -11.19 14.06 -1.75
N ILE A 408 -11.91 14.95 -1.08
CA ILE A 408 -11.53 15.46 0.25
C ILE A 408 -12.59 15.11 1.28
N SER A 409 -12.15 14.87 2.51
CA SER A 409 -12.99 14.79 3.70
C SER A 409 -12.65 15.96 4.65
N LYS A 410 -13.12 15.91 5.90
CA LYS A 410 -12.66 16.89 6.92
C LYS A 410 -11.24 16.63 7.41
N LYS A 411 -10.65 15.48 7.07
CA LYS A 411 -9.35 15.03 7.60
C LYS A 411 -8.32 14.78 6.51
N ASP A 412 -8.77 14.21 5.39
CA ASP A 412 -7.91 13.55 4.42
C ASP A 412 -8.20 14.05 3.01
N ILE A 413 -7.17 13.95 2.16
CA ILE A 413 -7.26 14.15 0.72
C ILE A 413 -6.82 12.87 0.02
N GLN A 414 -7.73 12.31 -0.78
CA GLN A 414 -7.49 11.18 -1.65
C GLN A 414 -7.28 11.69 -3.08
N LEU A 415 -6.08 11.55 -3.60
CA LEU A 415 -5.70 11.89 -4.96
C LEU A 415 -5.80 10.67 -5.86
N PHE A 416 -6.15 10.92 -7.13
CA PHE A 416 -6.22 9.92 -8.19
C PHE A 416 -5.52 10.48 -9.42
N TYR A 417 -4.69 9.66 -10.07
CA TYR A 417 -4.12 10.02 -11.36
C TYR A 417 -4.05 8.84 -12.33
N CYS A 418 -4.13 9.13 -13.63
CA CYS A 418 -3.92 8.14 -14.69
C CYS A 418 -3.27 8.79 -15.92
N PHE A 419 -2.75 7.98 -16.81
CA PHE A 419 -2.08 8.39 -18.03
C PHE A 419 -2.81 7.86 -19.26
N VAL A 420 -2.80 8.62 -20.33
CA VAL A 420 -3.52 8.30 -21.56
C VAL A 420 -2.57 8.44 -22.73
N ASP A 421 -2.48 7.39 -23.54
CA ASP A 421 -1.88 7.46 -24.86
C ASP A 421 -2.96 7.75 -25.91
N TYR A 422 -2.57 8.51 -26.94
CA TYR A 422 -3.49 8.84 -28.01
C TYR A 422 -3.07 8.15 -29.29
N LYS A 423 -4.07 7.94 -30.15
CA LYS A 423 -3.87 7.62 -31.56
C LYS A 423 -4.33 8.81 -32.39
N GLU A 424 -3.46 9.27 -33.28
CA GLU A 424 -3.86 10.25 -34.29
C GLU A 424 -4.77 9.57 -35.31
N ILE A 425 -6.01 10.06 -35.42
CA ILE A 425 -7.04 9.50 -36.30
C ILE A 425 -7.25 10.37 -37.56
N ASN A 426 -6.78 11.61 -37.52
CA ASN A 426 -6.74 12.56 -38.62
C ASN A 426 -5.71 13.65 -38.26
N TRP A 427 -5.27 14.45 -39.23
CA TRP A 427 -4.29 15.54 -39.02
C TRP A 427 -4.68 16.44 -37.85
N GLY A 428 -3.90 16.40 -36.78
CA GLY A 428 -4.12 17.17 -35.56
C GLY A 428 -5.36 16.75 -34.75
N LYS A 429 -5.94 15.57 -35.03
CA LYS A 429 -7.07 15.00 -34.30
C LYS A 429 -6.69 13.68 -33.65
N TYR A 430 -6.86 13.64 -32.34
CA TYR A 430 -6.45 12.54 -31.50
C TYR A 430 -7.67 11.86 -30.86
N ARG A 431 -7.60 10.53 -30.71
CA ARG A 431 -8.52 9.75 -29.91
C ARG A 431 -7.73 9.03 -28.82
N MET A 432 -8.30 8.94 -27.60
CA MET A 432 -7.73 8.11 -26.54
C MET A 432 -7.62 6.67 -27.04
N SER A 433 -6.45 6.07 -26.90
CA SER A 433 -6.19 4.71 -27.34
C SER A 433 -6.16 3.79 -26.13
N GLU A 434 -5.20 3.99 -25.24
CA GLU A 434 -5.03 3.27 -23.99
C GLU A 434 -5.05 4.26 -22.82
N ILE A 435 -5.72 3.82 -21.75
CA ILE A 435 -5.86 4.58 -20.51
C ILE A 435 -5.25 3.69 -19.44
N SER A 436 -4.23 4.18 -18.73
CA SER A 436 -3.68 3.49 -17.58
C SER A 436 -4.73 3.40 -16.47
N GLU A 437 -4.51 2.50 -15.54
CA GLU A 437 -5.35 2.45 -14.35
C GLU A 437 -5.17 3.71 -13.50
N TRP A 438 -6.18 3.97 -12.66
CA TRP A 438 -6.13 5.06 -11.69
C TRP A 438 -5.21 4.66 -10.53
N SER A 439 -4.06 5.31 -10.46
CA SER A 439 -3.21 5.30 -9.28
C SER A 439 -3.79 6.22 -8.22
N THR A 440 -3.62 5.86 -6.95
CA THR A 440 -4.23 6.58 -5.82
C THR A 440 -3.20 6.93 -4.77
N PHE A 441 -3.34 8.09 -4.14
CA PHE A 441 -2.49 8.53 -3.03
C PHE A 441 -3.34 9.21 -1.96
N ASN A 442 -3.22 8.80 -0.70
CA ASN A 442 -3.97 9.39 0.43
C ASN A 442 -3.00 10.07 1.40
N THR A 443 -3.41 11.21 1.95
CA THR A 443 -2.69 11.89 3.02
C THR A 443 -3.62 12.78 3.85
N SER A 444 -3.24 13.05 5.09
CA SER A 444 -3.99 13.97 5.94
C SER A 444 -3.84 15.42 5.45
N LEU A 445 -4.96 16.15 5.40
CA LEU A 445 -5.00 17.58 5.13
C LEU A 445 -4.21 18.41 6.15
N THR A 446 -3.98 17.88 7.36
CA THR A 446 -3.15 18.55 8.38
C THR A 446 -1.66 18.54 8.04
N THR A 447 -1.21 17.53 7.28
CA THR A 447 0.19 17.34 6.87
C THR A 447 0.41 17.57 5.38
N PHE A 448 -0.65 17.85 4.63
CA PHE A 448 -0.59 18.02 3.18
C PHE A 448 0.23 19.27 2.83
N ASP A 449 1.31 19.08 2.08
CA ASP A 449 2.31 20.10 1.73
C ASP A 449 1.83 21.06 0.62
N GLY A 450 0.52 21.18 0.43
CA GLY A 450 -0.08 21.89 -0.69
C GLY A 450 0.17 21.18 -2.03
N GLY A 451 0.54 19.89 -2.03
CA GLY A 451 0.68 19.11 -3.25
C GLY A 451 2.02 19.25 -3.95
N LYS A 452 3.05 19.77 -3.28
CA LYS A 452 4.39 19.95 -3.87
C LYS A 452 5.00 18.60 -4.23
N THR A 453 5.13 17.69 -3.26
CA THR A 453 5.65 16.33 -3.48
C THR A 453 4.79 15.54 -4.45
N VAL A 454 3.46 15.71 -4.39
CA VAL A 454 2.53 15.04 -5.30
C VAL A 454 2.74 15.51 -6.74
N SER A 455 2.88 16.81 -6.97
CA SER A 455 3.06 17.38 -8.31
C SER A 455 4.35 16.89 -8.97
N GLU A 456 5.45 16.86 -8.21
CA GLU A 456 6.75 16.33 -8.68
C GLU A 456 6.67 14.84 -8.99
N THR A 457 6.09 14.05 -8.08
CA THR A 457 5.94 12.59 -8.26
C THR A 457 5.03 12.26 -9.44
N PHE A 458 3.93 12.99 -9.58
CA PHE A 458 2.96 12.84 -10.67
C PHE A 458 3.60 13.12 -12.03
N LEU A 459 4.39 14.20 -12.16
CA LEU A 459 5.09 14.49 -13.41
C LEU A 459 6.14 13.43 -13.73
N ASN A 460 6.98 13.05 -12.76
CA ASN A 460 8.01 12.03 -12.98
C ASN A 460 7.39 10.68 -13.42
N ALA A 461 6.27 10.29 -12.82
CA ALA A 461 5.53 9.10 -13.21
C ALA A 461 4.98 9.22 -14.64
N PHE A 462 4.47 10.39 -15.01
CA PHE A 462 4.00 10.64 -16.38
C PHE A 462 5.14 10.56 -17.40
N GLU A 463 6.30 11.15 -17.10
CA GLU A 463 7.47 11.09 -18.00
C GLU A 463 7.99 9.68 -18.20
N ASN A 464 8.04 8.89 -17.12
CA ASN A 464 8.42 7.48 -17.21
C ASN A 464 7.44 6.71 -18.09
N PHE A 465 6.13 6.91 -17.91
CA PHE A 465 5.11 6.30 -18.76
C PHE A 465 5.29 6.66 -20.23
N VAL A 466 5.53 7.94 -20.54
CA VAL A 466 5.77 8.41 -21.91
C VAL A 466 7.04 7.78 -22.48
N SER A 467 8.14 7.81 -21.73
CA SER A 467 9.44 7.31 -22.18
C SER A 467 9.41 5.81 -22.46
N THR A 468 8.81 5.03 -21.58
CA THR A 468 8.63 3.57 -21.77
C THR A 468 7.80 3.28 -23.01
N ASN A 469 6.68 3.98 -23.21
CA ASN A 469 5.82 3.76 -24.37
C ASN A 469 6.49 4.17 -25.69
N LEU A 470 7.26 5.27 -25.69
CA LEU A 470 8.04 5.67 -26.85
C LEU A 470 9.15 4.68 -27.18
N ALA A 471 9.87 4.18 -26.17
CA ALA A 471 10.91 3.19 -26.35
C ALA A 471 10.40 1.92 -27.03
N VAL A 472 9.25 1.42 -26.56
CA VAL A 472 8.56 0.28 -27.16
C VAL A 472 8.15 0.58 -28.61
N LYS A 473 7.54 1.74 -28.87
CA LYS A 473 7.11 2.14 -30.22
C LYS A 473 8.28 2.34 -31.20
N LEU A 474 9.44 2.77 -30.71
CA LEU A 474 10.66 2.98 -31.49
C LEU A 474 11.54 1.72 -31.59
N GLY A 475 11.21 0.64 -30.88
CA GLY A 475 12.00 -0.59 -30.84
C GLY A 475 13.37 -0.41 -30.17
N VAL A 476 13.50 0.59 -29.28
CA VAL A 476 14.74 0.88 -28.56
C VAL A 476 14.63 0.32 -27.14
N ASN A 477 15.62 -0.45 -26.71
CA ASN A 477 15.70 -0.90 -25.32
C ASN A 477 16.35 0.23 -24.51
N LEU A 478 15.59 0.94 -23.67
CA LEU A 478 16.16 1.93 -22.76
C LEU A 478 16.95 1.18 -21.69
N GLU A 479 18.28 1.09 -21.83
CA GLU A 479 19.14 0.70 -20.71
C GLU A 479 18.92 1.71 -19.57
N ALA A 480 18.67 1.22 -18.36
CA ALA A 480 18.69 2.05 -17.16
C ALA A 480 20.04 2.81 -17.10
N PRO A 481 20.06 4.09 -16.67
CA PRO A 481 21.29 4.86 -16.64
C PRO A 481 22.34 4.16 -15.77
N LYS A 482 23.53 3.95 -16.33
CA LYS A 482 24.67 3.40 -15.58
C LYS A 482 25.05 4.38 -14.46
N PRO A 483 25.49 3.90 -13.28
CA PRO A 483 25.70 4.75 -12.10
C PRO A 483 26.82 5.80 -12.18
N ASP A 484 27.53 5.97 -13.30
CA ASP A 484 28.82 6.69 -13.33
C ASP A 484 28.89 7.97 -14.18
N GLU A 485 27.78 8.50 -14.69
CA GLU A 485 27.76 9.84 -15.32
C GLU A 485 26.92 10.84 -14.51
N ALA A 486 27.40 11.16 -13.31
CA ALA A 486 26.98 12.38 -12.64
C ALA A 486 27.43 13.60 -13.48
N PRO A 487 26.57 14.62 -13.69
CA PRO A 487 26.95 15.82 -14.39
C PRO A 487 28.08 16.53 -13.63
N LYS A 488 29.18 16.83 -14.34
CA LYS A 488 30.30 17.59 -13.80
C LYS A 488 29.79 18.94 -13.25
N PRO A 489 30.26 19.40 -12.09
CA PRO A 489 29.82 20.68 -11.52
C PRO A 489 30.13 21.82 -12.46
N ILE A 490 29.15 22.70 -12.66
CA ILE A 490 29.29 23.97 -13.36
C ILE A 490 30.39 24.77 -12.67
N THR A 491 31.50 25.00 -13.38
CA THR A 491 32.58 25.87 -12.93
C THR A 491 32.09 27.32 -12.90
N LYS A 492 32.27 27.98 -11.74
CA LYS A 492 31.94 29.39 -11.52
C LYS A 492 32.57 30.31 -12.59
N PRO A 493 31.94 31.44 -12.95
CA PRO A 493 32.51 32.39 -13.90
C PRO A 493 33.83 32.94 -13.37
N LYS A 494 34.84 33.02 -14.26
CA LYS A 494 36.11 33.71 -13.99
C LYS A 494 35.82 35.19 -13.67
N THR A 495 36.15 35.58 -12.46
CA THR A 495 36.33 36.98 -12.05
C THR A 495 37.43 37.59 -12.92
N THR A 496 37.08 38.51 -13.82
CA THR A 496 38.02 39.44 -14.42
C THR A 496 38.52 40.39 -13.34
N GLN A 497 39.72 40.14 -12.82
CA GLN A 497 40.50 41.15 -12.13
C GLN A 497 41.09 42.11 -13.17
N ALA A 498 40.62 43.36 -13.12
CA ALA A 498 41.29 44.49 -13.76
C ALA A 498 42.69 44.67 -13.12
N LYS A 499 43.72 44.83 -13.95
CA LYS A 499 45.01 45.37 -13.51
C LYS A 499 44.93 46.91 -13.54
N PRO A 500 45.61 47.60 -12.62
CA PRO A 500 45.55 49.06 -12.50
C PRO A 500 46.42 49.75 -13.55
N GLN A 501 45.96 50.93 -14.00
CA GLN A 501 46.79 52.13 -14.07
C GLN A 501 46.33 53.08 -12.98
#